data_AF-A0A2V5VYH4-F1
#
_entry.id   AF-A0A2V5VYH4-F1
#
_cell.length_a   1.000
_cell.length_b   1.000
_cell.length_c   1.000
_cell.angle_alpha   90.00
_cell.angle_beta   90.00
_cell.angle_gamma   90.00
#
_symmetry.space_group_name_H-M   'P 1'
#
loop_
_entity.id
_entity.type
_entity.pdbx_description
1 polymer ?
#
loop_
_entity_poly.entity_id
_entity_poly.type
_entity_poly.pdbx_seq_one_letter_code
_entity_poly.pdbx_strand_id
1 'polypeptide(L)'
;ETTSNIISKSISIGTGRATYRGLVHVPKHLKHCKNNTECDALLINSTSRTDTYPAITVRGTGNSVQHEASVSQVSAEQIFYMQQRGLSEAQAMSLSVNGFVNDLVRQFPMEYSVELKRLIELEMEGSVG
;
A
#
# COMPACT_ATOMS: atom_id res chain seq x y z
N GLU A 1 7.60 -22.42 16.75
CA GLU A 1 6.53 -21.48 16.38
C GLU A 1 7.14 -20.40 15.49
N THR A 2 6.47 -20.03 14.40
CA THR A 2 7.01 -19.06 13.43
C THR A 2 5.90 -18.11 13.01
N THR A 3 6.17 -16.81 13.07
CA THR A 3 5.22 -15.76 12.70
C THR A 3 5.79 -14.96 11.53
N SER A 4 4.90 -14.48 10.65
CA SER A 4 5.25 -13.58 9.56
C SER A 4 4.15 -12.54 9.37
N ASN A 5 4.55 -11.31 9.05
CA ASN A 5 3.64 -10.23 8.72
C ASN A 5 4.14 -9.57 7.43
N ILE A 6 3.30 -9.50 6.42
CA ILE A 6 3.61 -8.92 5.11
C ILE A 6 2.63 -7.78 4.89
N ILE A 7 3.12 -6.55 4.82
CA ILE A 7 2.33 -5.37 4.48
C ILE A 7 2.90 -4.81 3.19
N SER A 8 2.07 -4.76 2.15
CA SER A 8 2.43 -4.19 0.86
C SER A 8 1.46 -3.06 0.53
N LYS A 9 1.99 -1.86 0.34
CA LYS A 9 1.22 -0.71 -0.15
C LYS A 9 1.74 -0.31 -1.52
N SER A 10 0.85 -0.21 -2.49
CA SER A 10 1.17 0.18 -3.86
C SER A 10 0.43 1.45 -4.24
N ILE A 11 1.10 2.33 -4.97
CA ILE A 11 0.52 3.56 -5.53
C ILE A 11 0.76 3.52 -7.03
N SER A 12 -0.28 3.75 -7.83
CA SER A 12 -0.18 3.79 -9.29
C SER A 12 -0.70 5.13 -9.81
N ILE A 13 0.07 5.75 -10.70
CA ILE A 13 -0.11 7.15 -11.12
C ILE A 13 -0.04 7.23 -12.64
N GLY A 14 -0.84 8.11 -13.24
CA GLY A 14 -0.94 8.25 -14.69
C GLY A 14 -1.34 6.92 -15.34
N THR A 15 -0.55 6.44 -16.29
CA THR A 15 -0.70 5.10 -16.91
C THR A 15 0.16 4.03 -16.22
N GLY A 16 0.74 4.35 -15.06
CA GLY A 16 1.62 3.48 -14.31
C GLY A 16 0.90 2.22 -13.82
N ARG A 17 1.68 1.14 -13.71
CA ARG A 17 1.21 -0.17 -13.27
C ARG A 17 2.06 -0.68 -12.11
N ALA A 18 1.46 -0.83 -10.93
CA ALA A 18 2.09 -1.52 -9.82
C ALA A 18 1.67 -3.00 -9.81
N THR A 19 2.57 -3.88 -9.37
CA THR A 19 2.25 -5.31 -9.25
C THR A 19 2.82 -5.87 -7.97
N TYR A 20 1.94 -6.39 -7.10
CA TYR A 20 2.33 -7.22 -5.97
C TYR A 20 2.33 -8.69 -6.39
N ARG A 21 3.35 -9.43 -5.95
CA ARG A 21 3.42 -10.88 -6.12
C ARG A 21 4.08 -11.47 -4.87
N GLY A 22 3.34 -12.31 -4.18
CA GLY A 22 3.75 -12.88 -2.90
C GLY A 22 3.57 -14.39 -2.85
N LEU A 23 4.43 -15.08 -2.09
CA LEU A 23 4.28 -16.49 -1.78
C LEU A 23 4.40 -16.69 -0.26
N VAL A 24 3.35 -17.24 0.34
CA VAL A 24 3.38 -17.77 1.71
C VAL A 24 3.37 -19.28 1.62
N HIS A 25 4.48 -19.91 2.02
CA HIS A 25 4.62 -21.36 2.02
C HIS A 25 4.86 -21.90 3.43
N VAL A 26 3.94 -22.73 3.93
CA VAL A 26 4.07 -23.43 5.21
C VAL A 26 4.23 -24.94 4.93
N PRO A 27 5.43 -25.53 5.14
CA PRO A 27 5.67 -26.96 4.93
C PRO A 27 5.02 -27.84 6.01
N LYS A 28 4.78 -29.11 5.67
CA LYS A 28 3.96 -30.07 6.47
C LYS A 28 4.50 -30.32 7.89
N HIS A 29 5.81 -30.26 8.10
CA HIS A 29 6.45 -30.57 9.38
C HIS A 29 6.33 -29.43 10.40
N LEU A 30 5.92 -28.23 9.98
CA LEU A 30 5.71 -27.09 10.87
C LEU A 30 4.28 -27.05 11.40
N LYS A 31 4.16 -26.65 12.67
CA LYS A 31 2.90 -26.44 13.39
C LYS A 31 2.92 -25.08 14.07
N HIS A 32 1.74 -24.54 14.34
CA HIS A 32 1.57 -23.27 15.03
C HIS A 32 2.24 -22.09 14.30
N CYS A 33 2.30 -22.15 12.97
CA CYS A 33 2.71 -21.02 12.14
C CYS A 33 1.58 -20.00 12.05
N LYS A 34 1.93 -18.71 12.08
CA LYS A 34 1.00 -17.60 11.85
C LYS A 34 1.49 -16.71 10.72
N ASN A 35 0.62 -16.38 9.78
CA ASN A 35 0.90 -15.38 8.75
C ASN A 35 -0.26 -14.38 8.66
N ASN A 36 0.10 -13.10 8.54
CA ASN A 36 -0.80 -12.05 8.11
C ASN A 36 -0.20 -11.40 6.86
N THR A 37 -1.00 -11.26 5.80
CA THR A 37 -0.61 -10.62 4.55
C THR A 37 -1.64 -9.59 4.14
N GLU A 38 -1.26 -8.32 4.14
CA GLU A 38 -2.12 -7.18 3.80
C GLU A 38 -1.57 -6.49 2.55
N CYS A 39 -2.41 -6.32 1.53
CA CYS A 39 -2.04 -5.75 0.24
C CYS A 39 -2.98 -4.61 -0.12
N ASP A 40 -2.56 -3.38 0.12
CA ASP A 40 -3.34 -2.21 -0.25
C ASP A 40 -2.81 -1.57 -1.53
N ALA A 41 -3.73 -1.12 -2.36
CA ALA A 41 -3.42 -0.35 -3.55
C ALA A 41 -4.20 0.96 -3.57
N LEU A 42 -3.51 2.02 -3.99
CA LEU A 42 -4.08 3.33 -4.25
C LEU A 42 -3.87 3.68 -5.72
N LEU A 43 -4.98 3.89 -6.44
CA LEU A 43 -5.00 4.37 -7.81
C LEU A 43 -5.22 5.88 -7.79
N ILE A 44 -4.30 6.65 -8.35
CA ILE A 44 -4.43 8.11 -8.43
C ILE A 44 -5.35 8.50 -9.58
N ASN A 45 -5.19 7.85 -10.74
CA ASN A 45 -5.97 8.13 -11.94
C ASN A 45 -6.76 6.88 -12.36
N SER A 46 -7.88 7.08 -13.06
CA SER A 46 -8.69 5.98 -13.61
C SER A 46 -7.95 5.15 -14.68
N THR A 47 -6.89 5.71 -15.27
CA THR A 47 -6.02 5.08 -16.26
C THR A 47 -4.87 4.28 -15.64
N SER A 48 -4.64 4.42 -14.33
CA SER A 48 -3.61 3.69 -13.61
C SER A 48 -4.10 2.28 -13.24
N ARG A 49 -3.17 1.35 -13.00
CA ARG A 49 -3.50 -0.05 -12.75
C ARG A 49 -2.69 -0.64 -11.61
N THR A 50 -3.32 -1.52 -10.85
CA THR A 50 -2.64 -2.38 -9.89
C THR A 50 -3.01 -3.85 -10.14
N ASP A 51 -2.08 -4.77 -9.91
CA ASP A 51 -2.36 -6.20 -9.92
C ASP A 51 -1.75 -6.87 -8.70
N THR A 52 -2.50 -7.78 -8.08
CA THR A 52 -2.09 -8.49 -6.88
C THR A 52 -2.17 -9.98 -7.14
N TYR A 53 -1.03 -10.66 -7.09
CA TYR A 53 -0.90 -12.10 -7.32
C TYR A 53 -0.42 -12.82 -6.05
N PRO A 54 -1.32 -13.11 -5.09
CA PRO A 54 -0.96 -13.85 -3.89
C PRO A 54 -0.95 -15.36 -4.18
N ALA A 55 0.08 -16.05 -3.69
CA ALA A 55 0.14 -17.50 -3.67
C ALA A 55 0.29 -17.97 -2.22
N ILE A 56 -0.62 -18.84 -1.78
CA ILE A 56 -0.62 -19.36 -0.40
C ILE A 56 -0.65 -20.88 -0.46
N THR A 57 0.34 -21.52 0.14
CA THR A 57 0.40 -22.98 0.28
C THR A 57 0.62 -23.33 1.74
N VAL A 58 -0.42 -23.83 2.39
CA VAL A 58 -0.36 -24.26 3.79
C VAL A 58 -0.49 -25.77 3.87
N ARG A 59 0.54 -26.42 4.42
CA ARG A 59 0.54 -27.86 4.71
C ARG A 59 0.63 -28.07 6.22
N GLY A 60 0.17 -29.23 6.70
CA GLY A 60 0.15 -29.55 8.13
C GLY A 60 -1.14 -29.09 8.81
N THR A 61 -1.18 -29.15 10.15
CA THR A 61 -2.36 -28.81 10.96
C THR A 61 -2.00 -27.82 12.05
N GLY A 62 -2.98 -27.00 12.47
CA GLY A 62 -2.78 -26.01 13.53
C GLY A 62 -1.99 -24.77 13.10
N ASN A 63 -1.99 -24.43 11.80
CA ASN A 63 -1.41 -23.21 11.25
C ASN A 63 -2.53 -22.20 10.94
N SER A 64 -2.26 -20.90 11.09
CA SER A 64 -3.19 -19.81 10.77
C SER A 64 -2.57 -18.88 9.72
N VAL A 65 -3.30 -18.61 8.65
CA VAL A 65 -2.85 -17.73 7.55
C VAL A 65 -4.02 -16.86 7.13
N GLN A 66 -3.81 -15.55 7.10
CA GLN A 66 -4.77 -14.56 6.61
C GLN A 66 -4.16 -13.78 5.47
N HIS A 67 -4.99 -13.49 4.47
CA HIS A 67 -4.67 -12.54 3.41
C HIS A 67 -5.83 -11.57 3.19
N GLU A 68 -5.50 -10.29 3.19
CA GLU A 68 -6.39 -9.19 2.86
C GLU A 68 -5.79 -8.38 1.70
N ALA A 69 -6.65 -7.97 0.76
CA ALA A 69 -6.27 -7.12 -0.34
C ALA A 69 -7.35 -6.08 -0.61
N SER A 70 -6.95 -4.81 -0.65
CA SER A 70 -7.84 -3.67 -0.89
C SER A 70 -7.33 -2.83 -2.07
N VAL A 71 -8.26 -2.32 -2.87
CA VAL A 71 -7.95 -1.33 -3.92
C VAL A 71 -8.82 -0.12 -3.68
N SER A 72 -8.17 1.03 -3.57
CA SER A 72 -8.81 2.31 -3.37
C SER A 72 -8.41 3.26 -4.50
N GLN A 73 -9.30 4.19 -4.83
CA GLN A 73 -9.01 5.29 -5.73
C GLN A 73 -9.10 6.60 -4.96
N VAL A 74 -8.26 7.57 -5.30
CA VAL A 74 -8.35 8.90 -4.71
C VAL A 74 -9.72 9.51 -5.00
N SER A 75 -10.42 9.94 -3.95
CA SER A 75 -11.75 10.52 -4.06
C SER A 75 -11.66 11.95 -4.57
N ALA A 76 -12.26 12.21 -5.73
CA ALA A 76 -12.40 13.56 -6.27
C ALA A 76 -13.13 14.50 -5.30
N GLU A 77 -14.09 13.99 -4.53
CA GLU A 77 -14.80 14.77 -3.51
C GLU A 77 -13.88 15.17 -2.34
N GLN A 78 -12.99 14.27 -1.91
CA GLN A 78 -12.00 14.59 -0.86
C GLN A 78 -10.99 15.62 -1.35
N ILE A 79 -10.51 15.49 -2.60
CA ILE A 79 -9.63 16.48 -3.22
C ILE A 79 -10.33 17.83 -3.31
N PHE A 80 -11.56 17.87 -3.82
CA PHE A 80 -12.34 19.10 -3.93
C PHE A 80 -12.57 19.75 -2.56
N TYR A 81 -12.89 18.96 -1.53
CA TYR A 81 -13.07 19.43 -0.15
C TYR A 81 -11.79 20.05 0.44
N MET A 82 -10.62 19.47 0.12
CA MET A 82 -9.31 19.99 0.53
C MET A 82 -8.96 21.27 -0.25
N GLN A 83 -9.30 21.33 -1.53
CA GLN A 83 -9.11 22.53 -2.35
C GLN A 83 -9.94 23.72 -1.84
N GLN A 84 -11.19 23.48 -1.41
CA GLN A 84 -12.02 24.51 -0.78
C GLN A 84 -11.41 25.06 0.52
N ARG A 85 -10.47 24.34 1.15
CA ARG A 85 -9.72 24.78 2.33
C ARG A 85 -8.42 25.49 1.98
N GLY A 86 -8.18 25.78 0.71
CA GLY A 86 -7.02 26.53 0.23
C GLY A 86 -5.80 25.67 -0.12
N LEU A 87 -5.94 24.34 -0.14
CA LEU A 87 -4.88 23.46 -0.66
C LEU A 87 -4.91 23.47 -2.18
N SER A 88 -3.74 23.49 -2.81
CA SER A 88 -3.64 23.16 -4.24
C SER A 88 -4.01 21.69 -4.49
N GLU A 89 -4.33 21.35 -5.73
CA GLU A 89 -4.61 19.96 -6.11
C GLU A 89 -3.44 19.02 -5.78
N ALA A 90 -2.21 19.43 -6.10
CA ALA A 90 -1.00 18.68 -5.80
C ALA A 90 -0.81 18.47 -4.28
N GLN A 91 -1.08 19.50 -3.46
CA GLN A 91 -1.02 19.38 -2.00
C GLN A 91 -2.11 18.46 -1.45
N ALA A 92 -3.33 18.54 -1.96
CA ALA A 92 -4.43 17.66 -1.57
C ALA A 92 -4.12 16.20 -1.93
N MET A 93 -3.59 15.96 -3.13
CA MET A 93 -3.15 14.64 -3.59
C MET A 93 -2.04 14.07 -2.71
N SER A 94 -0.99 14.87 -2.47
CA SER A 94 0.11 14.50 -1.59
C SER A 94 -0.38 14.16 -0.19
N LEU A 95 -1.33 14.92 0.36
CA LEU A 95 -1.89 14.63 1.68
C LEU A 95 -2.65 13.30 1.71
N SER A 96 -3.45 13.00 0.69
CA SER A 96 -4.14 11.71 0.55
C SER A 96 -3.16 10.54 0.47
N VAL A 97 -2.12 10.66 -0.35
CA VAL A 97 -1.10 9.61 -0.52
C VAL A 97 -0.29 9.42 0.77
N ASN A 98 0.13 10.51 1.41
CA ASN A 98 0.85 10.45 2.69
C ASN A 98 0.00 9.80 3.78
N GLY A 99 -1.31 10.07 3.82
CA GLY A 99 -2.23 9.39 4.71
C GLY A 99 -2.28 7.88 4.46
N PHE A 100 -2.34 7.46 3.20
CA PHE A 100 -2.35 6.05 2.79
C PHE A 100 -1.08 5.28 3.20
N VAL A 101 0.10 5.90 3.06
CA VAL A 101 1.38 5.24 3.41
C VAL A 101 1.80 5.43 4.87
N ASN A 102 1.09 6.22 5.66
CA ASN A 102 1.51 6.65 6.99
C ASN A 102 1.86 5.49 7.92
N ASP A 103 1.07 4.41 7.91
CA ASP A 103 1.31 3.23 8.76
C ASP A 103 2.59 2.48 8.38
N LEU A 104 2.95 2.49 7.09
CA LEU A 104 4.21 1.94 6.61
C LEU A 104 5.38 2.87 6.98
N VAL A 105 5.22 4.18 6.78
CA VAL A 105 6.26 5.18 7.06
C VAL A 105 6.64 5.21 8.55
N ARG A 106 5.69 4.92 9.45
CA ARG A 106 5.91 4.80 10.91
C ARG A 106 6.81 3.63 11.32
N GLN A 107 7.00 2.64 10.45
CA GLN A 107 7.91 1.51 10.70
C GLN A 107 9.37 1.88 10.44
N PHE A 108 9.64 2.98 9.73
CA PHE A 108 10.99 3.44 9.44
C PHE A 108 11.52 4.33 10.58
N PRO A 109 12.85 4.38 10.78
CA PRO A 109 13.47 5.39 11.64
C PRO A 109 13.11 6.80 11.16
N MET A 110 12.93 7.73 12.10
CA MET A 110 12.39 9.08 11.85
C MET A 110 13.12 9.81 10.71
N GLU A 111 14.45 9.68 10.66
CA GLU A 111 15.30 10.30 9.65
C GLU A 111 14.91 9.88 8.22
N TYR A 112 14.62 8.60 8.01
CA TYR A 112 14.19 8.08 6.70
C TYR A 112 12.72 8.37 6.41
N SER A 113 11.87 8.42 7.44
CA SER A 113 10.46 8.75 7.28
C SER A 113 10.24 10.16 6.71
N VAL A 114 11.07 11.14 7.11
CA VAL A 114 11.00 12.50 6.58
C VAL A 114 11.38 12.53 5.10
N GLU A 115 12.48 11.85 4.75
CA GLU A 115 12.93 11.79 3.36
C GLU A 115 11.91 11.10 2.45
N LEU A 116 11.31 10.00 2.91
CA LEU A 116 10.35 9.25 2.12
C LEU A 116 9.07 10.05 1.85
N LYS A 117 8.61 10.86 2.81
CA LYS A 117 7.51 11.80 2.60
C LYS A 117 7.86 12.87 1.57
N ARG A 118 9.09 13.37 1.61
CA ARG A 118 9.55 14.39 0.66
C ARG A 118 9.64 13.86 -0.76
N LEU A 119 10.10 12.63 -0.93
CA LEU A 119 10.10 11.95 -2.24
C LEU A 119 8.70 11.77 -2.80
N ILE A 120 7.73 11.38 -1.95
CA ILE A 120 6.32 11.26 -2.35
C ILE A 120 5.77 12.62 -2.82
N GLU A 121 6.03 13.70 -2.08
CA GLU A 121 5.61 15.06 -2.47
C GLU A 121 6.14 15.43 -3.87
N LEU A 122 7.43 15.18 -4.12
CA LEU A 122 8.06 15.49 -5.42
C LEU A 122 7.43 14.71 -6.58
N GLU A 123 7.15 13.42 -6.39
CA GLU A 123 6.45 12.61 -7.39
C GLU A 123 5.02 13.12 -7.64
N MET A 124 4.33 13.66 -6.62
CA MET A 124 2.97 14.18 -6.78
C MET A 124 2.92 15.51 -7.53
N GLU A 125 3.90 16.41 -7.32
CA GLU A 125 3.94 17.71 -7.99
C GLU A 125 4.06 17.58 -9.53
N GLY A 126 4.77 16.57 -10.02
CA GLY A 126 4.94 16.29 -11.46
C GLY A 126 3.85 15.43 -12.10
N SER A 127 2.93 14.88 -11.30
CA SER A 127 1.92 13.90 -11.76
C SER A 127 0.54 14.51 -12.02
N VAL A 128 0.37 15.80 -11.78
CA VAL A 128 -0.86 16.55 -12.07
C VAL A 128 -0.82 17.00 -13.54
N GLY A 129 -1.28 16.12 -14.44
CA GLY A 129 -1.32 16.35 -15.89
C GLY A 129 -1.69 15.10 -16.68
#